data_AF-A0A443HRH7-F1
#
_entry.id   AF-A0A443HRH7-F1
#
_cell.length_a   1.000
_cell.length_b   1.000
_cell.length_c   1.000
_cell.angle_alpha   90.00
_cell.angle_beta   90.00
_cell.angle_gamma   90.00
#
_symmetry.space_group_name_H-M   'P 1'
#
loop_
_entity.id
_entity.type
_entity.pdbx_description
1 polymer ?
#
loop_
_entity_poly.entity_id
_entity_poly.type
_entity_poly.pdbx_seq_one_letter_code
_entity_poly.pdbx_strand_id
1 'polypeptide(L)'
;MIDREILPACPLFQTNKSPSPNTPRLSMEVEPTSSVISLDKPRGFIITIRRAEDDCDKPCIFRWNVVRDGWGPSGFMLFQHTPDGLKMVEGTPKSPPPQTFKLTGYEVETEELLPGQTLRRNIGHPCPFWDHVVAGERYELFWPGAEYALWAWGTLREHWDQEIGVNSGLPPVVIPGGACCSFTCVEVEERSDFEPDDPRVEKSERM
;
A
#
# COMPACT_ATOMS: atom_id res chain seq x y z
N MET A 1 12.46 27.62 -1.66
CA MET A 1 12.44 27.17 -3.07
C MET A 1 12.71 25.69 -3.02
N ILE A 2 11.64 24.88 -3.07
CA ILE A 2 11.73 23.42 -2.90
C ILE A 2 11.73 22.84 -4.30
N ASP A 3 12.89 22.34 -4.73
CA ASP A 3 12.95 21.47 -5.90
C ASP A 3 12.25 20.16 -5.54
N ARG A 4 11.04 19.99 -6.09
CA ARG A 4 10.43 18.68 -6.26
C ARG A 4 11.05 18.09 -7.51
N GLU A 5 12.19 17.42 -7.37
CA GLU A 5 12.66 16.52 -8.43
C GLU A 5 11.66 15.36 -8.53
N ILE A 6 10.73 15.53 -9.48
CA ILE A 6 9.93 14.45 -10.02
C ILE A 6 10.92 13.53 -10.73
N LEU A 7 11.19 12.36 -10.15
CA LEU A 7 11.96 11.33 -10.85
C LEU A 7 11.31 11.08 -12.21
N PRO A 8 12.10 10.96 -13.29
CA PRO A 8 11.56 10.53 -14.57
C PRO A 8 10.90 9.16 -14.37
N ALA A 9 9.64 9.06 -14.77
CA ALA A 9 8.84 7.84 -14.68
C ALA A 9 9.69 6.65 -15.13
N CYS A 10 9.95 5.69 -14.24
CA CYS A 10 10.66 4.46 -14.58
C CYS A 10 9.94 3.80 -15.78
N PRO A 11 10.57 3.72 -16.97
CA PRO A 11 9.90 3.24 -18.17
C PRO A 11 9.67 1.72 -18.18
N LEU A 12 10.11 1.02 -17.13
CA LEU A 12 10.07 -0.43 -17.03
C LEU A 12 8.69 -1.02 -16.66
N PHE A 13 7.73 -0.20 -16.21
CA PHE A 13 6.47 -0.72 -15.66
C PHE A 13 5.21 0.07 -16.08
N GLN A 14 5.20 0.67 -17.27
CA GLN A 14 3.96 1.22 -17.82
C GLN A 14 3.06 0.10 -18.33
N THR A 15 2.26 -0.48 -17.45
CA THR A 15 1.05 -1.19 -17.88
C THR A 15 0.02 -0.15 -18.31
N ASN A 16 0.15 0.38 -19.53
CA ASN A 16 -0.83 1.26 -20.17
C ASN A 16 -2.09 0.47 -20.56
N LYS A 17 -2.75 -0.17 -19.59
CA LYS A 17 -4.12 -0.66 -19.77
C LYS A 17 -5.06 0.42 -19.25
N SER A 18 -5.79 1.03 -20.18
CA SER A 18 -6.86 1.96 -19.84
C SER A 18 -7.91 1.24 -18.99
N PRO A 19 -8.37 1.82 -17.87
CA PRO A 19 -9.43 1.25 -17.05
C PRO A 19 -10.66 0.93 -17.91
N SER A 20 -11.28 -0.22 -17.66
CA SER A 20 -12.59 -0.51 -18.27
C SER A 20 -13.60 0.51 -17.74
N PRO A 21 -14.51 1.05 -18.58
CA PRO A 21 -15.52 1.99 -18.13
C PRO A 21 -16.49 1.39 -17.07
N ASN A 22 -16.47 0.07 -16.87
CA ASN A 22 -17.29 -0.62 -15.89
C ASN A 22 -16.52 -1.08 -14.62
N THR A 23 -15.32 -0.54 -14.37
CA THR A 23 -14.53 -0.81 -13.16
C THR A 23 -14.34 0.44 -12.33
N PRO A 24 -14.28 0.36 -10.99
CA PRO A 24 -13.96 1.50 -10.15
C PRO A 24 -12.55 1.99 -10.46
N ARG A 25 -12.37 3.32 -10.47
CA ARG A 25 -11.04 3.92 -10.65
C ARG A 25 -10.30 3.94 -9.33
N LEU A 26 -9.34 3.02 -9.18
CA LEU A 26 -8.49 2.93 -7.99
C LEU A 26 -7.11 3.54 -8.24
N SER A 27 -6.47 4.02 -7.18
CA SER A 27 -5.07 4.47 -7.17
C SER A 27 -4.41 4.07 -5.85
N MET A 28 -3.08 4.00 -5.84
CA MET A 28 -2.30 3.68 -4.66
C MET A 28 -1.21 4.73 -4.42
N GLU A 29 -1.03 5.08 -3.16
CA GLU A 29 0.12 5.81 -2.64
C GLU A 29 0.79 4.93 -1.59
N VAL A 30 2.12 5.03 -1.45
CA VAL A 30 2.88 4.32 -0.42
C VAL A 30 3.87 5.28 0.23
N GLU A 31 3.95 5.20 1.56
CA GLU A 31 4.88 6.00 2.35
C GLU A 31 5.49 5.14 3.45
N PRO A 32 6.76 5.36 3.80
CA PRO A 32 7.34 4.67 4.93
C PRO A 32 6.84 5.35 6.21
N THR A 33 6.63 4.56 7.26
CA THR A 33 6.24 5.12 8.58
C THR A 33 7.34 6.00 9.19
N SER A 34 8.58 5.82 8.74
CA SER A 34 9.76 6.63 9.03
C SER A 34 10.70 6.55 7.83
N SER A 35 11.43 7.63 7.50
CA SER A 35 12.46 7.60 6.44
C SER A 35 13.61 6.64 6.77
N VAL A 36 13.71 6.22 8.03
CA VAL A 36 14.67 5.26 8.55
C VAL A 36 13.92 4.04 9.10
N ILE A 37 14.30 2.83 8.68
CA ILE A 37 13.70 1.58 9.15
C ILE A 37 14.75 0.77 9.91
N SER A 38 14.47 0.50 11.19
CA SER A 38 15.28 -0.40 12.02
C SER A 38 15.14 -1.85 11.57
N LEU A 39 16.27 -2.56 11.50
CA LEU A 39 16.29 -3.99 11.24
C LEU A 39 15.81 -4.82 12.45
N ASP A 40 16.02 -4.33 13.68
CA ASP A 40 15.53 -4.97 14.91
C ASP A 40 14.00 -4.82 15.10
N LYS A 41 13.47 -3.60 14.87
CA LYS A 41 12.04 -3.29 15.10
C LYS A 41 11.46 -2.44 13.98
N PRO A 42 11.18 -3.03 12.81
CA PRO A 42 10.71 -2.26 11.67
C PRO A 42 9.25 -1.84 11.81
N ARG A 43 8.97 -0.54 11.65
CA ARG A 43 7.61 0.05 11.74
C ARG A 43 6.78 -0.09 10.44
N GLY A 44 7.45 -0.43 9.34
CA GLY A 44 6.81 -0.75 8.06
C GLY A 44 6.40 0.44 7.21
N PHE A 45 5.43 0.21 6.32
CA PHE A 45 4.93 1.20 5.36
C PHE A 45 3.42 1.36 5.49
N ILE A 46 2.93 2.55 5.18
CA ILE A 46 1.51 2.83 5.02
C ILE A 46 1.20 2.85 3.53
N ILE A 47 0.19 2.08 3.13
CA ILE A 47 -0.44 2.26 1.83
C ILE A 47 -1.71 3.08 1.98
N THR A 48 -2.02 3.86 0.96
CA THR A 48 -3.32 4.51 0.80
C THR A 48 -3.89 4.09 -0.54
N ILE A 49 -5.00 3.34 -0.53
CA ILE A 49 -5.76 3.00 -1.74
C ILE A 49 -6.95 3.95 -1.82
N ARG A 50 -7.06 4.71 -2.91
CA ARG A 50 -8.16 5.67 -3.11
C ARG A 50 -9.07 5.21 -4.23
N ARG A 51 -10.38 5.27 -3.98
CA ARG A 51 -11.38 5.26 -5.04
C ARG A 51 -11.62 6.69 -5.52
N ALA A 52 -11.42 6.94 -6.80
CA ALA A 52 -11.66 8.27 -7.37
C ALA A 52 -13.15 8.64 -7.32
N GLU A 53 -13.43 9.95 -7.32
CA GLU A 53 -14.74 10.43 -7.74
C GLU A 53 -14.88 10.16 -9.25
N ASP A 54 -15.98 9.52 -9.62
CA ASP A 54 -16.30 9.14 -10.98
C ASP A 54 -17.80 9.24 -11.24
N ASP A 55 -18.23 8.97 -12.48
CA ASP A 55 -19.64 9.08 -12.87
C ASP A 55 -20.52 7.96 -12.28
N CYS A 56 -19.95 7.10 -11.42
CA CYS A 56 -20.64 6.02 -10.73
C CYS A 56 -20.70 6.32 -9.22
N ASP A 57 -21.89 6.61 -8.71
CA ASP A 57 -22.11 6.88 -7.29
C ASP A 57 -22.04 5.63 -6.39
N LYS A 58 -22.14 4.43 -6.99
CA LYS A 58 -22.16 3.16 -6.25
C LYS A 58 -20.86 2.93 -5.50
N PRO A 59 -20.88 2.47 -4.24
CA PRO A 59 -19.68 1.96 -3.58
C PRO A 59 -19.10 0.77 -4.35
N CYS A 60 -17.82 0.49 -4.15
CA CYS A 60 -17.23 -0.79 -4.54
C CYS A 60 -16.70 -1.51 -3.32
N ILE A 61 -16.86 -2.83 -3.31
CA ILE A 61 -16.12 -3.71 -2.41
C ILE A 61 -14.93 -4.31 -3.14
N PHE A 62 -13.81 -4.44 -2.44
CA PHE A 62 -12.67 -5.19 -2.94
C PHE A 62 -11.91 -5.83 -1.80
N ARG A 63 -11.34 -7.00 -2.04
CA ARG A 63 -10.48 -7.69 -1.08
C ARG A 63 -9.04 -7.31 -1.35
N TRP A 64 -8.36 -6.77 -0.35
CA TRP A 64 -6.92 -6.49 -0.41
C TRP A 64 -6.23 -6.88 0.89
N ASN A 65 -5.32 -7.84 0.80
CA ASN A 65 -4.59 -8.40 1.92
C ASN A 65 -3.10 -8.17 1.78
N VAL A 66 -2.53 -7.70 2.89
CA VAL A 66 -1.11 -7.40 3.01
C VAL A 66 -0.24 -8.57 2.57
N VAL A 67 -0.54 -9.79 3.03
CA VAL A 67 0.31 -10.96 2.80
C VAL A 67 0.28 -11.41 1.33
N ARG A 68 -0.89 -11.47 0.72
CA ARG A 68 -1.10 -12.06 -0.61
C ARG A 68 -1.05 -11.05 -1.73
N ASP A 69 -1.62 -9.87 -1.51
CA ASP A 69 -1.71 -8.81 -2.52
C ASP A 69 -0.53 -7.84 -2.40
N GLY A 70 -0.13 -7.50 -1.17
CA GLY A 70 1.03 -6.64 -0.91
C GLY A 70 2.37 -7.38 -1.08
N TRP A 71 2.50 -8.58 -0.53
CA TRP A 71 3.76 -9.34 -0.49
C TRP A 71 3.76 -10.63 -1.32
N GLY A 72 2.72 -10.85 -2.13
CA GLY A 72 2.64 -11.99 -3.04
C GLY A 72 3.40 -11.76 -4.36
N PRO A 73 3.23 -12.65 -5.35
CA PRO A 73 4.03 -12.64 -6.58
C PRO A 73 3.83 -11.40 -7.46
N SER A 74 2.65 -10.77 -7.38
CA SER A 74 2.32 -9.52 -8.09
C SER A 74 2.38 -8.30 -7.16
N GLY A 75 2.99 -8.46 -5.98
CA GLY A 75 3.02 -7.46 -4.92
C GLY A 75 4.11 -6.40 -5.11
N PHE A 76 4.45 -5.75 -4.01
CA PHE A 76 5.54 -4.77 -3.96
C PHE A 76 6.88 -5.41 -4.34
N MET A 77 7.69 -4.60 -5.02
CA MET A 77 9.08 -4.89 -5.36
C MET A 77 10.00 -4.01 -4.51
N LEU A 78 11.21 -4.50 -4.24
CA LEU A 78 12.23 -3.74 -3.53
C LEU A 78 13.46 -3.54 -4.42
N PHE A 79 13.98 -2.32 -4.45
CA PHE A 79 15.20 -1.96 -5.16
C PHE A 79 16.22 -1.37 -4.19
N GLN A 80 17.48 -1.76 -4.30
CA GLN A 80 18.60 -1.15 -3.60
C GLN A 80 19.20 -0.03 -4.46
N HIS A 81 19.52 1.10 -3.84
CA HIS A 81 20.35 2.12 -4.47
C HIS A 81 21.81 1.67 -4.46
N THR A 82 22.41 1.57 -5.63
CA THR A 82 23.84 1.29 -5.80
C THR A 82 24.50 2.41 -6.59
N PRO A 83 25.84 2.51 -6.60
CA PRO A 83 26.54 3.47 -7.46
C PRO A 83 26.19 3.35 -8.95
N ASP A 84 25.81 2.16 -9.40
CA ASP A 84 25.41 1.87 -10.79
C ASP A 84 23.91 2.07 -11.06
N GLY A 85 23.14 2.51 -10.06
CA GLY A 85 21.70 2.74 -10.15
C GLY A 85 20.88 1.77 -9.28
N LEU A 86 19.60 1.59 -9.64
CA LEU A 86 18.68 0.73 -8.89
C LEU A 86 18.89 -0.75 -9.25
N LYS A 87 19.19 -1.55 -8.23
CA LYS A 87 19.29 -3.01 -8.34
C LYS A 87 18.10 -3.67 -7.65
N MET A 88 17.37 -4.53 -8.36
CA MET A 88 16.27 -5.29 -7.77
C MET A 88 16.80 -6.24 -6.68
N VAL A 89 16.11 -6.26 -5.54
CA VAL A 89 16.40 -7.17 -4.43
C VAL A 89 15.58 -8.43 -4.62
N GLU A 90 16.26 -9.58 -4.65
CA GLU A 90 15.59 -10.87 -4.70
C GLU A 90 14.82 -11.12 -3.39
N GLY A 91 13.58 -11.61 -3.53
CA GLY A 91 12.71 -11.88 -2.40
C GLY A 91 12.01 -13.22 -2.53
N THR A 92 11.49 -13.73 -1.43
CA THR A 92 10.63 -14.93 -1.42
C THR A 92 9.18 -14.48 -1.27
N PRO A 93 8.44 -14.25 -2.38
CA PRO A 93 7.07 -13.77 -2.32
C PRO A 93 6.18 -14.76 -1.56
N LYS A 94 5.15 -14.22 -0.90
CA LYS A 94 4.14 -15.01 -0.21
C LYS A 94 3.18 -15.66 -1.21
N SER A 95 2.26 -16.48 -0.71
CA SER A 95 1.26 -17.14 -1.55
C SER A 95 0.41 -16.13 -2.32
N PRO A 96 0.02 -16.41 -3.57
CA PRO A 96 -0.87 -15.54 -4.34
C PRO A 96 -2.26 -15.41 -3.69
N PRO A 97 -3.03 -14.37 -4.05
CA PRO A 97 -4.44 -14.26 -3.67
C PRO A 97 -5.25 -15.44 -4.23
N PRO A 98 -6.36 -15.83 -3.57
CA PRO A 98 -7.28 -16.80 -4.14
C PRO A 98 -7.98 -16.21 -5.37
N GLN A 99 -8.52 -17.07 -6.24
CA GLN A 99 -9.26 -16.62 -7.43
C GLN A 99 -10.69 -16.19 -7.11
N THR A 100 -11.27 -16.77 -6.06
CA THR A 100 -12.59 -16.44 -5.54
C THR A 100 -12.57 -16.32 -4.02
N PHE A 101 -13.56 -15.62 -3.48
CA PHE A 101 -13.69 -15.40 -2.06
C PHE A 101 -15.17 -15.27 -1.68
N LYS A 102 -15.62 -16.04 -0.69
CA LYS A 102 -16.99 -15.95 -0.16
C LYS A 102 -17.04 -14.95 0.99
N LEU A 103 -17.91 -13.95 0.86
CA LEU A 103 -18.19 -12.97 1.91
C LEU A 103 -19.11 -13.60 2.95
N THR A 104 -18.73 -13.52 4.22
CA THR A 104 -19.41 -14.10 5.39
C THR A 104 -19.85 -13.05 6.43
N GLY A 105 -19.52 -11.77 6.23
CA GLY A 105 -19.92 -10.63 7.06
C GLY A 105 -18.95 -10.23 8.17
N TYR A 106 -17.80 -10.90 8.30
CA TYR A 106 -16.75 -10.62 9.31
C TYR A 106 -15.37 -10.42 8.68
N GLU A 107 -15.32 -9.87 7.46
CA GLU A 107 -14.10 -9.83 6.67
C GLU A 107 -13.15 -8.74 7.14
N VAL A 108 -12.01 -9.14 7.70
CA VAL A 108 -10.93 -8.22 8.08
C VAL A 108 -10.16 -7.68 6.87
N GLU A 109 -10.36 -8.25 5.67
CA GLU A 109 -9.56 -7.97 4.47
C GLU A 109 -10.38 -7.50 3.27
N THR A 110 -11.69 -7.33 3.46
CA THR A 110 -12.56 -6.76 2.43
C THR A 110 -12.94 -5.35 2.85
N GLU A 111 -12.85 -4.44 1.89
CA GLU A 111 -13.03 -3.01 2.10
C GLU A 111 -14.16 -2.52 1.21
N GLU A 112 -14.96 -1.61 1.74
CA GLU A 112 -16.00 -0.90 1.01
C GLU A 112 -15.59 0.56 0.85
N LEU A 113 -15.54 1.06 -0.38
CA LEU A 113 -15.18 2.45 -0.66
C LEU A 113 -16.26 3.15 -1.49
N LEU A 114 -16.79 4.25 -0.95
CA LEU A 114 -17.57 5.24 -1.69
C LEU A 114 -16.65 6.06 -2.63
N PRO A 115 -17.21 6.79 -3.61
CA PRO A 115 -16.40 7.66 -4.46
C PRO A 115 -15.67 8.69 -3.58
N GLY A 116 -14.38 8.91 -3.85
CA GLY A 116 -13.53 9.83 -3.07
C GLY A 116 -12.97 9.25 -1.77
N GLN A 117 -13.43 8.07 -1.32
CA GLN A 117 -12.92 7.47 -0.08
C GLN A 117 -11.57 6.77 -0.26
N THR A 118 -10.88 6.64 0.87
CA THR A 118 -9.56 6.02 0.96
C THR A 118 -9.52 4.94 2.01
N LEU A 119 -8.86 3.84 1.68
CA LEU A 119 -8.32 2.87 2.62
C LEU A 119 -6.90 3.27 3.00
N ARG A 120 -6.57 3.29 4.30
CA ARG A 120 -5.18 3.36 4.78
C ARG A 120 -4.84 2.14 5.61
N ARG A 121 -3.71 1.48 5.32
CA ARG A 121 -3.26 0.28 6.06
C ARG A 121 -1.75 0.27 6.23
N ASN A 122 -1.28 -0.15 7.40
CA ASN A 122 0.12 -0.51 7.61
C ASN A 122 0.36 -1.92 7.04
N ILE A 123 1.28 -2.04 6.09
CA ILE A 123 1.62 -3.31 5.43
C ILE A 123 2.80 -4.04 6.08
N GLY A 124 3.28 -3.53 7.21
CA GLY A 124 4.44 -4.04 7.92
C GLY A 124 5.74 -3.78 7.17
N HIS A 125 6.79 -4.43 7.63
CA HIS A 125 8.10 -4.41 6.99
C HIS A 125 8.09 -5.27 5.71
N PRO A 126 9.06 -5.07 4.79
CA PRO A 126 9.12 -5.78 3.52
C PRO A 126 9.63 -7.21 3.73
N CYS A 127 8.80 -8.03 4.39
CA CYS A 127 9.16 -9.36 4.87
C CYS A 127 9.70 -10.32 3.80
N PRO A 128 9.28 -10.28 2.51
CA PRO A 128 9.86 -11.16 1.50
C PRO A 128 11.34 -10.91 1.20
N PHE A 129 11.81 -9.70 1.48
CA PHE A 129 13.14 -9.21 1.10
C PHE A 129 14.09 -9.10 2.30
N TRP A 130 13.57 -9.30 3.52
CA TRP A 130 14.21 -8.86 4.76
C TRP A 130 15.61 -9.45 4.97
N ASP A 131 15.82 -10.70 4.59
CA ASP A 131 17.12 -11.39 4.71
C ASP A 131 18.21 -10.80 3.80
N HIS A 132 17.84 -9.93 2.85
CA HIS A 132 18.76 -9.30 1.89
C HIS A 132 18.92 -7.78 2.14
N VAL A 133 18.26 -7.26 3.16
CA VAL A 133 18.34 -5.85 3.53
C VAL A 133 19.54 -5.64 4.47
N VAL A 134 20.34 -4.61 4.22
CA VAL A 134 21.59 -4.33 4.93
C VAL A 134 21.50 -2.96 5.59
N ALA A 135 22.00 -2.85 6.83
CA ALA A 135 22.07 -1.58 7.53
C ALA A 135 23.04 -0.61 6.83
N GLY A 136 22.68 0.68 6.81
CA GLY A 136 23.41 1.74 6.10
C GLY A 136 23.00 1.91 4.64
N GLU A 137 22.34 0.91 4.05
CA GLU A 137 21.92 0.95 2.65
C GLU A 137 20.56 1.65 2.47
N ARG A 138 20.38 2.24 1.28
CA ARG A 138 19.15 2.91 0.88
C ARG A 138 18.38 2.05 -0.13
N TYR A 139 17.07 1.98 0.06
CA TYR A 139 16.16 1.18 -0.75
C TYR A 139 14.97 2.00 -1.25
N GLU A 140 14.32 1.50 -2.29
CA GLU A 140 13.05 1.97 -2.83
C GLU A 140 12.04 0.83 -2.87
N LEU A 141 10.89 1.04 -2.22
CA LEU A 141 9.73 0.17 -2.31
C LEU A 141 8.86 0.65 -3.47
N PHE A 142 8.47 -0.25 -4.36
CA PHE A 142 7.78 0.08 -5.59
C PHE A 142 6.56 -0.81 -5.81
N TRP A 143 5.43 -0.19 -6.16
CA TRP A 143 4.21 -0.86 -6.58
C TRP A 143 4.18 -0.98 -8.12
N PRO A 144 4.28 -2.20 -8.69
CA PRO A 144 4.30 -2.39 -10.14
C PRO A 144 2.93 -2.23 -10.80
N GLY A 145 1.86 -2.18 -10.02
CA GLY A 145 0.50 -2.26 -10.53
C GLY A 145 0.00 -3.70 -10.57
N ALA A 146 -1.30 -3.89 -10.36
CA ALA A 146 -1.90 -5.21 -10.47
C ALA A 146 -3.37 -5.14 -10.88
N GLU A 147 -3.82 -6.24 -11.49
CA GLU A 147 -5.22 -6.53 -11.79
C GLU A 147 -5.82 -7.38 -10.66
N TYR A 148 -7.04 -7.05 -10.25
CA TYR A 148 -7.75 -7.71 -9.16
C TYR A 148 -9.11 -8.18 -9.63
N ALA A 149 -9.38 -9.47 -9.47
CA ALA A 149 -10.69 -10.06 -9.75
C ALA A 149 -11.60 -10.12 -8.51
N LEU A 150 -11.04 -9.99 -7.30
CA LEU A 150 -11.77 -10.05 -6.03
C LEU A 150 -12.40 -8.70 -5.68
N TRP A 151 -13.35 -8.25 -6.49
CA TRP A 151 -14.09 -7.00 -6.29
C TRP A 151 -15.52 -7.10 -6.81
N ALA A 152 -16.40 -6.21 -6.36
CA ALA A 152 -17.75 -6.05 -6.89
C ALA A 152 -18.29 -4.63 -6.65
N TRP A 153 -19.30 -4.23 -7.44
CA TRP A 153 -20.08 -3.01 -7.19
C TRP A 153 -21.12 -3.23 -6.10
N GLY A 154 -21.33 -2.24 -5.25
CA GLY A 154 -22.27 -2.30 -4.13
C GLY A 154 -21.57 -2.31 -2.78
N THR A 155 -22.34 -2.64 -1.76
CA THR A 155 -21.93 -2.67 -0.35
C THR A 155 -21.59 -4.08 0.11
N LEU A 156 -20.83 -4.21 1.20
CA LEU A 156 -20.56 -5.51 1.85
C LEU A 156 -21.85 -6.23 2.21
N ARG A 157 -22.87 -5.47 2.64
CA ARG A 157 -24.18 -6.02 3.03
C ARG A 157 -24.93 -6.64 1.85
N GLU A 158 -24.88 -6.01 0.68
CA GLU A 158 -25.52 -6.53 -0.54
C GLU A 158 -24.87 -7.84 -1.01
N HIS A 159 -23.58 -8.00 -0.78
CA HIS A 159 -22.79 -9.18 -1.18
C HIS A 159 -22.61 -10.21 -0.05
N TRP A 160 -23.33 -10.07 1.06
CA TRP A 160 -23.25 -11.04 2.15
C TRP A 160 -23.63 -12.45 1.64
N ASP A 161 -22.85 -13.46 2.02
CA ASP A 161 -22.97 -14.86 1.60
C ASP A 161 -22.79 -15.10 0.09
N GLN A 162 -22.32 -14.10 -0.65
CA GLN A 162 -22.00 -14.21 -2.06
C GLN A 162 -20.51 -14.46 -2.29
N GLU A 163 -20.19 -15.09 -3.41
CA GLU A 163 -18.82 -15.26 -3.88
C GLU A 163 -18.46 -14.12 -4.84
N ILE A 164 -17.32 -13.49 -4.59
CA ILE A 164 -16.68 -12.55 -5.52
C ILE A 164 -15.43 -13.20 -6.14
N GLY A 165 -15.02 -12.74 -7.32
CA GLY A 165 -13.83 -13.24 -8.00
C GLY A 165 -14.01 -13.44 -9.50
N VAL A 166 -13.16 -14.30 -10.06
CA VAL A 166 -13.09 -14.57 -11.50
C VAL A 166 -14.40 -15.09 -12.11
N ASN A 167 -15.29 -15.66 -11.30
CA ASN A 167 -16.59 -16.21 -11.74
C ASN A 167 -17.72 -15.16 -11.79
N SER A 168 -17.48 -13.92 -11.32
CA SER A 168 -18.51 -12.88 -11.22
C SER A 168 -18.95 -12.30 -12.57
N GLY A 169 -18.20 -12.56 -13.64
CA GLY A 169 -18.41 -11.93 -14.95
C GLY A 169 -18.01 -10.46 -15.01
N LEU A 170 -17.50 -9.89 -13.92
CA LEU A 170 -16.93 -8.54 -13.90
C LEU A 170 -15.51 -8.55 -14.47
N PRO A 171 -15.11 -7.51 -15.23
CA PRO A 171 -13.72 -7.35 -15.61
C PRO A 171 -12.84 -7.10 -14.37
N PRO A 172 -11.55 -7.51 -14.36
CA PRO A 172 -10.65 -7.17 -13.26
C PRO A 172 -10.50 -5.66 -13.09
N VAL A 173 -10.47 -5.19 -11.84
CA VAL A 173 -10.11 -3.80 -11.52
C VAL A 173 -8.60 -3.64 -11.54
N VAL A 174 -8.11 -2.50 -12.02
CA VAL A 174 -6.68 -2.19 -12.05
C VAL A 174 -6.36 -1.21 -10.91
N ILE A 175 -5.34 -1.54 -10.11
CA ILE A 175 -4.62 -0.54 -9.32
C ILE A 175 -3.34 -0.21 -10.10
N PRO A 176 -3.21 1.00 -10.66
CA PRO A 176 -2.08 1.35 -11.51
C PRO A 176 -0.77 1.30 -10.73
N GLY A 177 0.31 0.96 -11.45
CA GLY A 177 1.67 1.00 -10.91
C GLY A 177 2.19 2.43 -10.78
N GLY A 178 3.34 2.56 -10.09
CA GLY A 178 4.05 3.82 -9.96
C GLY A 178 4.11 4.40 -8.55
N ALA A 179 3.34 3.85 -7.60
CA ALA A 179 3.48 4.22 -6.20
C ALA A 179 4.86 3.76 -5.71
N CYS A 180 5.68 4.68 -5.19
CA CYS A 180 7.01 4.35 -4.69
C CYS A 180 7.40 5.22 -3.50
N CYS A 181 8.29 4.69 -2.66
CA CYS A 181 8.93 5.48 -1.62
C CYS A 181 10.34 4.96 -1.31
N SER A 182 11.26 5.88 -0.97
CA SER A 182 12.60 5.51 -0.50
C SER A 182 12.69 5.45 1.01
N PHE A 183 13.58 4.59 1.53
CA PHE A 183 13.92 4.50 2.95
C PHE A 183 15.37 4.02 3.12
N THR A 184 15.94 4.30 4.29
CA THR A 184 17.27 3.83 4.68
C THR A 184 17.15 2.82 5.82
N CYS A 185 17.93 1.74 5.76
CA CYS A 185 17.95 0.76 6.83
C CYS A 185 19.04 1.06 7.86
N VAL A 186 18.75 0.83 9.14
CA VAL A 186 19.70 0.95 10.25
C VAL A 186 19.55 -0.24 11.17
N GLU A 187 20.57 -0.59 11.96
CA GLU A 187 20.47 -1.70 12.90
C GLU A 187 19.37 -1.42 13.95
N VAL A 188 19.49 -0.28 14.65
CA VAL A 188 18.54 0.17 15.68
C VAL A 188 18.11 1.60 15.35
N GLU A 189 16.80 1.85 15.41
CA GLU A 189 16.27 3.21 15.34
C GLU A 189 16.52 3.88 16.68
N GLU A 190 17.39 4.89 16.71
CA GLU A 190 17.55 5.75 17.88
C GLU A 190 16.21 6.43 18.17
N ARG A 191 15.67 6.25 19.38
CA ARG A 191 14.46 6.94 19.80
C ARG A 191 14.77 8.43 19.83
N SER A 192 14.12 9.20 18.95
CA SER A 192 13.94 10.62 19.19
C SER A 192 12.99 10.74 20.38
N ASP A 193 13.56 10.87 21.57
CA ASP A 193 12.83 11.26 22.77
C ASP A 193 12.37 12.71 22.56
N PHE A 194 11.21 12.89 21.92
CA PHE A 194 10.44 14.10 22.13
C PHE A 194 9.95 14.08 23.57
N GLU A 195 10.73 14.65 24.49
CA GLU A 195 10.15 15.11 25.74
C GLU A 195 9.07 16.14 25.38
N PRO A 196 7.81 15.94 25.78
CA PRO A 196 6.84 17.02 25.75
C PRO A 196 7.32 18.06 26.75
N ASP A 197 7.78 19.19 26.23
CA ASP A 197 8.05 20.39 27.01
C ASP A 197 6.71 20.80 27.63
N ASP A 198 6.44 20.35 28.86
CA ASP A 198 5.25 20.71 29.62
C ASP A 198 5.44 22.14 30.14
N PRO A 199 4.79 23.16 29.56
CA PRO A 199 4.87 24.48 30.13
C PRO A 199 4.08 24.44 31.44
N ARG A 200 4.82 24.45 32.56
CA ARG A 200 4.26 24.65 33.90
C ARG A 200 3.30 25.84 33.87
N VAL A 201 2.00 25.55 33.87
CA VAL A 201 0.95 26.56 34.05
C VAL A 201 1.06 27.03 35.50
N GLU A 202 1.71 28.17 35.72
CA GLU A 202 1.60 28.88 36.98
C GLU A 202 0.14 29.27 37.18
N LYS A 203 -0.47 28.70 38.23
CA LYS A 203 -1.83 29.05 38.65
C LYS A 203 -1.83 30.51 39.08
N SER A 204 -2.49 31.37 38.30
CA SER A 204 -2.77 32.74 38.71
C SER A 204 -3.60 32.75 39.99
N GLU A 205 -3.06 33.32 41.06
CA GLU A 205 -3.84 33.72 42.23
C GLU A 205 -4.84 34.80 41.81
N ARG A 206 -6.13 34.55 42.05
CA ARG A 206 -7.18 35.56 41.90
C ARG A 206 -7.23 36.38 43.20
N MET A 207 -7.00 37.69 43.08
CA MET A 207 -7.47 38.70 44.05
C MET A 207 -8.94 39.01 43.84
#